data_AF-A0A935ICZ0-F1
#
_entry.id   AF-A0A935ICZ0-F1
#
_cell.length_a   1.000
_cell.length_b   1.000
_cell.length_c   1.000
_cell.angle_alpha   90.00
_cell.angle_beta   90.00
_cell.angle_gamma   90.00
#
_symmetry.space_group_name_H-M   'P 1'
#
loop_
_entity.id
_entity.type
_entity.pdbx_description
1 polymer ?
#
loop_
_entity_poly.entity_id
_entity_poly.type
_entity_poly.pdbx_seq_one_letter_code
_entity_poly.pdbx_strand_id
1 'polypeptide(L)'
;MQEGLIKVLKEKFVGDNLIDIIIRSGYFSQHFISWDYKSTVNTVGDMMYGTKQFSSNFDIDKFISYCKGEFKFDIAPDFVSYRVKTKAEIDEILNDQRRKGLLEEGKMSFRGQTEEHYLDREIANPFRQDKLGREISILPGAYRKKDFNVSFVDQPRIIKLLVNQLDPSESSDLYSHDIFRAEQHYATKTEGLDISFDIETALFFSNYKYTLNDEKKALLKLVEKGQHKGVIYCFRFVDPPVKKTEFLIESFSLFKKYVPERILRQKCGLPVFSDYDRNIAVCDIDCIIYLDSDFEYVGLLKPRYMFPNREEDKFYDKLLDLKEQFKNHRMIKNIVEYQI
;
A
#
# COMPACT_ATOMS: atom_id res chain seq x y z
N MET A 1 -17.08 -16.19 4.30
CA MET A 1 -17.95 -15.14 3.72
C MET A 1 -18.20 -15.33 2.23
N GLN A 2 -17.20 -15.69 1.43
CA GLN A 2 -17.39 -16.01 0.00
C GLN A 2 -18.36 -17.18 -0.24
N GLU A 3 -18.36 -18.20 0.62
CA GLU A 3 -19.33 -19.31 0.56
C GLU A 3 -20.80 -18.84 0.60
N GLY A 4 -21.09 -17.78 1.37
CA GLY A 4 -22.42 -17.18 1.42
C GLY A 4 -22.84 -16.59 0.08
N LEU A 5 -21.92 -15.89 -0.60
CA LEU A 5 -22.17 -15.35 -1.94
C LEU A 5 -22.34 -16.46 -2.97
N ILE A 6 -21.51 -17.51 -2.92
CA ILE A 6 -21.63 -18.69 -3.80
C ILE A 6 -23.04 -19.28 -3.71
N LYS A 7 -23.55 -19.46 -2.48
CA LYS A 7 -24.89 -20.00 -2.26
C LYS A 7 -25.97 -19.12 -2.91
N VAL A 8 -25.94 -17.81 -2.67
CA VAL A 8 -26.91 -16.87 -3.24
C VAL A 8 -26.84 -16.83 -4.77
N LEU A 9 -25.63 -16.85 -5.34
CA LEU A 9 -25.44 -16.86 -6.80
C LEU A 9 -26.00 -18.15 -7.44
N LYS A 10 -25.80 -19.31 -6.80
CA LYS A 10 -26.39 -20.59 -7.26
C LYS A 10 -27.91 -20.58 -7.19
N GLU A 11 -28.49 -20.05 -6.11
CA GLU A 11 -29.95 -19.90 -5.96
C GLU A 11 -30.55 -18.98 -7.05
N LYS A 12 -29.77 -18.00 -7.53
CA LYS A 12 -30.12 -17.11 -8.64
C LYS A 12 -29.72 -17.66 -10.02
N PHE A 13 -29.37 -18.94 -10.12
CA PHE A 13 -29.02 -19.64 -11.37
C PHE A 13 -27.85 -19.00 -12.14
N VAL A 14 -26.89 -18.39 -11.42
CA VAL A 14 -25.64 -17.92 -12.02
C VAL A 14 -24.75 -19.13 -12.33
N GLY A 15 -24.21 -19.22 -13.55
CA GLY A 15 -23.37 -20.35 -13.96
C GLY A 15 -22.05 -20.42 -13.20
N ASP A 16 -21.58 -21.64 -12.89
CA ASP A 16 -20.40 -21.88 -12.04
C ASP A 16 -19.15 -21.12 -12.50
N ASN A 17 -18.91 -21.02 -13.82
CA ASN A 17 -17.79 -20.25 -14.35
C ASN A 17 -17.84 -18.77 -13.93
N LEU A 18 -19.01 -18.13 -14.01
CA LEU A 18 -19.15 -16.74 -13.59
C LEU A 18 -19.03 -16.59 -12.07
N ILE A 19 -19.52 -17.57 -11.30
CA ILE A 19 -19.32 -17.61 -9.84
C ILE A 19 -17.83 -17.63 -9.51
N ASP A 20 -17.06 -18.51 -10.14
CA ASP A 20 -15.61 -18.62 -9.89
C ASP A 20 -14.87 -17.32 -10.23
N ILE A 21 -15.28 -16.63 -11.31
CA ILE A 21 -14.75 -15.32 -11.69
C ILE A 21 -15.06 -14.26 -10.63
N ILE A 22 -16.31 -14.21 -10.14
CA ILE A 22 -16.75 -13.28 -9.08
C ILE A 22 -15.94 -13.51 -7.80
N ILE A 23 -15.79 -14.76 -7.37
CA ILE A 23 -15.06 -15.09 -6.14
C ILE A 23 -13.56 -14.79 -6.27
N ARG A 24 -12.93 -15.14 -7.41
CA ARG A 24 -11.51 -14.81 -7.67
C ARG A 24 -11.26 -13.30 -7.75
N SER A 25 -12.27 -12.53 -8.16
CA SER A 25 -12.21 -11.06 -8.21
C SER A 25 -12.37 -10.39 -6.84
N GLY A 26 -12.58 -11.17 -5.77
CA GLY A 26 -12.57 -10.67 -4.39
C GLY A 26 -13.93 -10.25 -3.84
N TYR A 27 -15.04 -10.67 -4.48
CA TYR A 27 -16.38 -10.33 -3.97
C TYR A 27 -16.87 -11.36 -2.94
N PHE A 28 -17.70 -10.89 -2.00
CA PHE A 28 -18.29 -11.71 -0.94
C PHE A 28 -19.67 -11.20 -0.52
N SER A 29 -20.42 -12.01 0.24
CA SER A 29 -21.73 -11.61 0.76
C SER A 29 -21.55 -10.81 2.04
N GLN A 30 -22.21 -9.66 2.11
CA GLN A 30 -22.32 -8.84 3.31
C GLN A 30 -23.76 -8.84 3.81
N HIS A 31 -23.90 -8.81 5.13
CA HIS A 31 -25.18 -8.83 5.83
C HIS A 31 -25.25 -7.61 6.73
N PHE A 32 -26.17 -6.70 6.44
CA PHE A 32 -26.44 -5.54 7.27
C PHE A 32 -27.76 -5.72 7.99
N ILE A 33 -27.82 -5.29 9.25
CA ILE A 33 -29.10 -5.09 9.92
C ILE A 33 -29.68 -3.79 9.36
N SER A 34 -30.90 -3.86 8.86
CA SER A 34 -31.64 -2.68 8.40
C SER A 34 -31.79 -1.65 9.53
N TRP A 35 -31.96 -0.38 9.17
CA TRP A 35 -32.05 0.72 10.15
C TRP A 35 -33.20 0.57 11.14
N ASP A 36 -34.23 -0.23 10.81
CA ASP A 36 -35.39 -0.46 11.67
C ASP A 36 -35.21 -1.70 12.57
N TYR A 37 -34.05 -2.36 12.46
CA TYR A 37 -33.68 -3.59 13.18
C TYR A 37 -34.63 -4.78 12.97
N LYS A 38 -35.52 -4.71 11.96
CA LYS A 38 -36.53 -5.76 11.71
C LYS A 38 -36.18 -6.68 10.56
N SER A 39 -35.24 -6.27 9.70
CA SER A 39 -34.79 -7.06 8.56
C SER A 39 -33.28 -7.05 8.40
N THR A 40 -32.77 -8.02 7.64
CA THR A 40 -31.40 -8.02 7.15
C THR A 40 -31.39 -7.68 5.67
N VAL A 41 -30.45 -6.84 5.27
CA VAL A 41 -30.18 -6.53 3.86
C VAL A 41 -28.93 -7.29 3.47
N ASN A 42 -29.05 -8.12 2.43
CA ASN A 42 -27.94 -8.86 1.86
C ASN A 42 -27.42 -8.10 0.65
N THR A 43 -26.13 -7.80 0.63
CA THR A 43 -25.47 -7.10 -0.46
C THR A 43 -24.15 -7.77 -0.83
N VAL A 44 -23.59 -7.36 -1.96
CA VAL A 44 -22.26 -7.80 -2.39
C VAL A 44 -21.23 -6.79 -1.89
N GLY A 45 -20.28 -7.28 -1.09
CA GLY A 45 -19.07 -6.56 -0.70
C GLY A 45 -17.87 -6.91 -1.58
N ASP A 46 -16.85 -6.06 -1.53
CA ASP A 46 -15.58 -6.20 -2.23
C ASP A 46 -14.44 -6.17 -1.20
N MET A 47 -13.51 -7.11 -1.27
CA MET A 47 -12.34 -7.20 -0.37
C MET A 47 -11.29 -6.10 -0.62
N MET A 48 -11.45 -5.30 -1.68
CA MET A 48 -10.49 -4.23 -2.00
C MET A 48 -10.76 -2.95 -1.21
N TYR A 49 -12.00 -2.47 -1.12
CA TYR A 49 -12.25 -1.09 -0.67
C TYR A 49 -13.00 -0.99 0.65
N GLY A 50 -13.37 -2.11 1.27
CA GLY A 50 -14.21 -2.10 2.46
C GLY A 50 -15.52 -1.34 2.24
N THR A 51 -16.18 -0.95 3.31
CA THR A 51 -17.44 -0.19 3.24
C THR A 51 -17.26 1.30 2.94
N LYS A 52 -16.01 1.78 2.78
CA LYS A 52 -15.71 3.21 2.69
C LYS A 52 -16.26 3.83 1.41
N GLN A 53 -16.95 4.97 1.55
CA GLN A 53 -17.53 5.74 0.44
C GLN A 53 -18.40 4.87 -0.50
N PHE A 54 -19.15 3.91 0.07
CA PHE A 54 -20.04 2.99 -0.68
C PHE A 54 -19.35 2.08 -1.71
N SER A 55 -18.04 1.91 -1.61
CA SER A 55 -17.24 1.14 -2.57
C SER A 55 -17.46 -0.38 -2.52
N SER A 56 -18.21 -0.87 -1.52
CA SER A 56 -18.49 -2.30 -1.32
C SER A 56 -19.87 -2.53 -0.72
N ASN A 57 -20.92 -2.06 -1.39
CA ASN A 57 -22.30 -2.31 -0.96
C ASN A 57 -23.24 -2.36 -2.17
N PHE A 58 -23.17 -3.43 -2.96
CA PHE A 58 -23.94 -3.56 -4.19
C PHE A 58 -25.18 -4.42 -3.98
N ASP A 59 -26.30 -3.96 -4.51
CA ASP A 59 -27.49 -4.80 -4.65
C ASP A 59 -27.14 -6.06 -5.47
N ILE A 60 -27.55 -7.22 -4.98
CA ILE A 60 -27.13 -8.52 -5.53
C ILE A 60 -27.60 -8.69 -6.98
N ASP A 61 -28.84 -8.29 -7.29
CA ASP A 61 -29.40 -8.45 -8.62
C ASP A 61 -28.74 -7.49 -9.62
N LYS A 62 -28.55 -6.22 -9.23
CA LYS A 62 -27.80 -5.26 -10.06
C LYS A 62 -26.35 -5.69 -10.26
N PHE A 63 -25.70 -6.24 -9.24
CA PHE A 63 -24.33 -6.74 -9.36
C PHE A 63 -24.25 -7.92 -10.33
N ILE A 64 -25.17 -8.88 -10.26
CA ILE A 64 -25.21 -10.01 -11.21
C ILE A 64 -25.40 -9.49 -12.65
N SER A 65 -26.33 -8.54 -12.87
CA SER A 65 -26.51 -7.94 -14.19
C SER A 65 -25.27 -7.17 -14.65
N TYR A 66 -24.56 -6.49 -13.75
CA TYR A 66 -23.27 -5.85 -14.06
C TYR A 66 -22.22 -6.87 -14.52
N CYS A 67 -22.08 -7.99 -13.80
CA CYS A 67 -21.16 -9.07 -14.18
C CYS A 67 -21.49 -9.72 -15.53
N LYS A 68 -22.74 -9.59 -15.99
CA LYS A 68 -23.19 -10.03 -17.33
C LYS A 68 -23.08 -8.94 -18.40
N GLY A 69 -22.70 -7.71 -18.04
CA GLY A 69 -22.64 -6.56 -18.94
C GLY A 69 -24.00 -5.92 -19.23
N GLU A 70 -25.05 -6.29 -18.50
CA GLU A 70 -26.44 -5.85 -18.68
C GLU A 70 -26.77 -4.60 -17.86
N PHE A 71 -25.95 -4.27 -16.86
CA PHE A 71 -26.13 -3.13 -15.98
C PHE A 71 -24.82 -2.34 -15.82
N LYS A 72 -24.92 -1.02 -15.65
CA LYS A 72 -23.79 -0.14 -15.35
C LYS A 72 -24.09 0.64 -14.08
N PHE A 73 -23.17 0.56 -13.12
CA PHE A 73 -23.20 1.41 -11.95
C PHE A 73 -22.66 2.80 -12.30
N ASP A 74 -23.07 3.80 -11.52
CA ASP A 74 -22.37 5.08 -11.51
C ASP A 74 -20.95 4.84 -11.00
N ILE A 75 -19.96 5.42 -11.69
CA ILE A 75 -18.56 5.38 -11.27
C ILE A 75 -18.23 6.60 -10.42
N ALA A 76 -17.26 6.46 -9.52
CA ALA A 76 -16.75 7.56 -8.73
C ALA A 76 -16.21 8.69 -9.64
N PRO A 77 -16.30 9.96 -9.20
CA PRO A 77 -15.69 11.07 -9.92
C PRO A 77 -14.17 10.86 -10.13
N ASP A 78 -13.66 11.39 -11.24
CA ASP A 78 -12.21 11.41 -11.51
C ASP A 78 -11.47 12.14 -10.39
N PHE A 79 -10.28 11.65 -10.01
CA PHE A 79 -9.45 12.33 -9.02
C PHE A 79 -8.96 13.68 -9.54
N VAL A 80 -8.83 14.65 -8.63
CA VAL A 80 -8.08 15.88 -8.91
C VAL A 80 -6.63 15.48 -9.20
N SER A 81 -6.15 15.81 -10.39
CA SER A 81 -4.81 15.44 -10.82
C SER A 81 -4.06 16.61 -11.43
N TYR A 82 -2.74 16.57 -11.28
CA TYR A 82 -1.81 17.56 -11.81
C TYR A 82 -0.70 16.85 -12.57
N ARG A 83 -0.19 17.47 -13.62
CA ARG A 83 1.03 17.05 -14.29
C ARG A 83 2.08 18.14 -14.10
N VAL A 84 3.23 17.78 -13.57
CA VAL A 84 4.27 18.73 -13.18
C VAL A 84 5.61 18.44 -13.85
N LYS A 85 6.35 19.49 -14.18
CA LYS A 85 7.70 19.43 -14.76
C LYS A 85 8.80 19.72 -13.75
N THR A 86 8.48 20.39 -12.66
CA THR A 86 9.46 20.84 -11.67
C THR A 86 8.98 20.63 -10.23
N LYS A 87 9.92 20.64 -9.29
CA LYS A 87 9.62 20.60 -7.86
C LYS A 87 8.82 21.83 -7.40
N ALA A 88 9.09 23.00 -7.99
CA ALA A 88 8.42 24.25 -7.65
C ALA A 88 6.91 24.18 -7.92
N GLU A 89 6.50 23.57 -9.03
CA GLU A 89 5.07 23.36 -9.33
C GLU A 89 4.38 22.46 -8.29
N ILE A 90 5.10 21.47 -7.74
CA ILE A 90 4.58 20.65 -6.63
C ILE A 90 4.40 21.51 -5.39
N ASP A 91 5.36 22.38 -5.08
CA ASP A 91 5.25 23.30 -3.94
C ASP A 91 4.08 24.26 -4.10
N GLU A 92 3.84 24.78 -5.29
CA GLU A 92 2.66 25.61 -5.59
C GLU A 92 1.35 24.85 -5.36
N ILE A 93 1.24 23.60 -5.84
CA ILE A 93 0.06 22.74 -5.63
C ILE A 93 -0.18 22.47 -4.14
N LEU A 94 0.87 22.27 -3.35
CA LEU A 94 0.78 21.96 -1.92
C LEU A 94 0.60 23.21 -1.05
N ASN A 95 0.90 24.40 -1.57
CA ASN A 95 0.78 25.67 -0.86
C ASN A 95 -0.61 26.32 -1.01
N ASP A 96 -1.56 25.68 -1.70
CA ASP A 96 -2.94 26.15 -1.65
C ASP A 96 -3.49 26.12 -0.21
N GLN A 97 -4.39 27.04 0.11
CA GLN A 97 -4.86 27.26 1.49
C GLN A 97 -5.34 25.97 2.18
N ARG A 98 -6.01 25.08 1.44
CA ARG A 98 -6.57 23.85 2.00
C ARG A 98 -5.47 22.82 2.27
N ARG A 99 -4.58 22.56 1.31
CA ARG A 99 -3.51 21.55 1.47
C ARG A 99 -2.42 22.02 2.43
N LYS A 100 -2.10 23.31 2.43
CA LYS A 100 -1.21 23.91 3.42
C LYS A 100 -1.70 23.64 4.85
N GLY A 101 -2.98 23.87 5.13
CA GLY A 101 -3.57 23.55 6.43
C GLY A 101 -3.48 22.07 6.78
N LEU A 102 -3.74 21.17 5.82
CA LEU A 102 -3.59 19.72 6.04
C LEU A 102 -2.14 19.31 6.35
N LEU A 103 -1.15 19.96 5.73
CA LEU A 103 0.26 19.72 5.99
C LEU A 103 0.70 20.23 7.36
N GLU A 104 0.30 21.45 7.72
CA GLU A 104 0.58 22.06 9.03
C GLU A 104 -0.03 21.25 10.18
N GLU A 105 -1.23 20.70 9.98
CA GLU A 105 -1.90 19.81 10.95
C GLU A 105 -1.38 18.36 10.92
N GLY A 106 -0.45 18.02 10.01
CA GLY A 106 0.08 16.66 9.86
C GLY A 106 -0.97 15.64 9.38
N LYS A 107 -2.02 16.07 8.69
CA LYS A 107 -3.12 15.22 8.17
C LYS A 107 -2.93 14.79 6.71
N MET A 108 -1.93 15.35 6.03
CA MET A 108 -1.55 14.95 4.68
C MET A 108 -0.33 14.03 4.71
N SER A 109 -0.40 12.95 3.96
CA SER A 109 0.72 12.03 3.73
C SER A 109 0.87 11.72 2.25
N PHE A 110 2.00 11.15 1.88
CA PHE A 110 2.42 10.98 0.50
C PHE A 110 2.89 9.57 0.23
N ARG A 111 2.70 9.10 -1.00
CA ARG A 111 3.36 7.89 -1.52
C ARG A 111 3.82 8.13 -2.94
N GLY A 112 5.13 8.00 -3.16
CA GLY A 112 5.72 8.02 -4.48
C GLY A 112 5.81 6.64 -5.09
N GLN A 113 5.61 6.54 -6.40
CA GLN A 113 5.85 5.35 -7.21
C GLN A 113 6.46 5.76 -8.55
N THR A 114 7.28 4.89 -9.13
CA THR A 114 7.95 5.17 -10.42
C THR A 114 6.98 5.16 -11.60
N GLU A 115 5.80 4.58 -11.42
CA GLU A 115 4.67 4.64 -12.34
C GLU A 115 3.35 4.36 -11.61
N GLU A 116 2.23 4.72 -12.24
CA GLU A 116 0.89 4.33 -11.77
C GLU A 116 0.62 2.87 -12.14
N HIS A 117 0.15 2.10 -11.17
CA HIS A 117 -0.21 0.70 -11.35
C HIS A 117 -1.72 0.54 -11.23
N TYR A 118 -2.25 -0.48 -11.89
CA TYR A 118 -3.67 -0.83 -11.85
C TYR A 118 -3.86 -2.25 -11.33
N LEU A 119 -5.03 -2.53 -10.74
CA LEU A 119 -5.42 -3.89 -10.36
C LEU A 119 -5.71 -4.70 -11.62
N ASP A 120 -5.20 -5.92 -11.62
CA ASP A 120 -5.52 -6.94 -12.62
C ASP A 120 -6.52 -7.92 -12.00
N ARG A 121 -7.81 -7.70 -12.28
CA ARG A 121 -8.89 -8.63 -11.92
C ARG A 121 -9.95 -8.69 -13.00
N GLU A 122 -10.59 -9.85 -13.10
CA GLU A 122 -11.55 -10.16 -14.17
C GLU A 122 -12.86 -9.36 -14.03
N ILE A 123 -13.28 -9.03 -12.80
CA ILE A 123 -14.44 -8.17 -12.55
C ILE A 123 -13.99 -6.98 -11.70
N ALA A 124 -13.85 -5.83 -12.35
CA ALA A 124 -13.49 -4.58 -11.70
C ALA A 124 -14.59 -4.07 -10.74
N ASN A 125 -14.21 -3.26 -9.75
CA ASN A 125 -15.17 -2.65 -8.82
C ASN A 125 -16.17 -1.82 -9.62
N PRO A 126 -17.48 -2.04 -9.42
CA PRO A 126 -18.48 -1.28 -10.16
C PRO A 126 -18.36 0.24 -9.99
N PHE A 127 -17.94 0.71 -8.82
CA PHE A 127 -17.85 2.12 -8.45
C PHE A 127 -16.44 2.71 -8.61
N ARG A 128 -15.37 1.93 -8.39
CA ARG A 128 -13.98 2.43 -8.34
C ARG A 128 -13.16 2.30 -9.62
N GLN A 129 -13.75 1.72 -10.65
CA GLN A 129 -13.11 1.65 -11.95
C GLN A 129 -13.15 3.00 -12.70
N ASP A 130 -12.17 3.21 -13.56
CA ASP A 130 -12.17 4.29 -14.55
C ASP A 130 -13.05 3.94 -15.77
N LYS A 131 -13.11 4.83 -16.75
CA LYS A 131 -13.90 4.66 -17.98
C LYS A 131 -13.45 3.48 -18.86
N LEU A 132 -12.26 2.93 -18.61
CA LEU A 132 -11.70 1.76 -19.29
C LEU A 132 -11.85 0.49 -18.44
N GLY A 133 -12.51 0.56 -17.28
CA GLY A 133 -12.69 -0.57 -16.38
C GLY A 133 -11.45 -0.88 -15.52
N ARG A 134 -10.52 0.07 -15.38
CA ARG A 134 -9.27 -0.11 -14.63
C ARG A 134 -9.38 0.51 -13.24
N GLU A 135 -8.68 -0.07 -12.28
CA GLU A 135 -8.68 0.41 -10.90
C GLU A 135 -7.27 0.72 -10.45
N ILE A 136 -7.03 1.90 -9.87
CA ILE A 136 -5.70 2.26 -9.36
C ILE A 136 -5.28 1.27 -8.26
N SER A 137 -4.02 0.82 -8.28
CA SER A 137 -3.46 -0.12 -7.30
C SER A 137 -2.56 0.60 -6.28
N ILE A 138 -3.09 0.78 -5.06
CA ILE A 138 -2.36 1.30 -3.89
C ILE A 138 -2.41 0.23 -2.79
N LEU A 139 -1.80 -0.91 -3.09
CA LEU A 139 -1.78 -2.06 -2.20
C LEU A 139 -0.59 -2.00 -1.21
N PRO A 140 -0.81 -2.40 0.06
CA PRO A 140 0.23 -2.90 0.96
C PRO A 140 1.13 -3.96 0.33
N GLY A 141 2.28 -4.22 0.94
CA GLY A 141 3.21 -5.23 0.46
C GLY A 141 2.57 -6.62 0.33
N ALA A 142 1.90 -7.08 1.39
CA ALA A 142 1.39 -8.44 1.53
C ALA A 142 0.40 -8.83 0.42
N TYR A 143 -0.38 -7.86 -0.07
CA TYR A 143 -1.38 -8.09 -1.10
C TYR A 143 -0.82 -7.98 -2.53
N ARG A 144 0.46 -7.66 -2.72
CA ARG A 144 1.11 -7.55 -4.04
C ARG A 144 1.84 -8.83 -4.47
N LYS A 145 1.45 -9.42 -5.59
CA LYS A 145 2.23 -10.39 -6.37
C LYS A 145 3.38 -9.70 -7.13
N LYS A 146 4.27 -10.47 -7.76
CA LYS A 146 5.43 -9.96 -8.51
C LYS A 146 5.06 -8.97 -9.60
N ASP A 147 3.87 -9.11 -10.19
CA ASP A 147 3.37 -8.27 -11.29
C ASP A 147 2.27 -7.29 -10.84
N PHE A 148 2.27 -6.89 -9.56
CA PHE A 148 1.25 -6.02 -8.95
C PHE A 148 -0.17 -6.61 -8.87
N ASN A 149 -0.35 -7.88 -9.27
CA ASN A 149 -1.60 -8.63 -9.08
C ASN A 149 -1.93 -8.84 -7.60
N VAL A 150 -3.21 -9.06 -7.28
CA VAL A 150 -3.63 -9.27 -5.90
C VAL A 150 -3.24 -10.68 -5.38
N SER A 151 -2.67 -10.73 -4.18
CA SER A 151 -2.39 -11.95 -3.41
C SER A 151 -3.43 -12.13 -2.30
N PHE A 152 -3.93 -13.35 -2.13
CA PHE A 152 -4.81 -13.77 -1.03
C PHE A 152 -4.12 -14.78 -0.10
N VAL A 153 -2.78 -14.86 -0.15
CA VAL A 153 -2.00 -15.86 0.58
C VAL A 153 -1.26 -15.22 1.75
N ASP A 154 -1.46 -15.78 2.95
CA ASP A 154 -0.73 -15.40 4.16
C ASP A 154 0.78 -15.45 3.95
N GLN A 155 1.44 -14.34 4.30
CA GLN A 155 2.89 -14.29 4.28
C GLN A 155 3.43 -14.82 5.62
N PRO A 156 4.28 -15.85 5.61
CA PRO A 156 4.96 -16.28 6.82
C PRO A 156 5.75 -15.10 7.43
N ARG A 157 5.88 -15.06 8.75
CA ARG A 157 6.45 -13.92 9.49
C ARG A 157 7.76 -14.31 10.20
N ILE A 158 8.74 -13.41 10.26
CA ILE A 158 10.03 -13.65 10.96
C ILE A 158 10.13 -12.99 12.34
N ILE A 159 9.02 -12.42 12.81
CA ILE A 159 8.87 -11.67 14.06
C ILE A 159 9.66 -12.27 15.23
N LYS A 160 9.44 -13.56 15.53
CA LYS A 160 10.09 -14.24 16.67
C LYS A 160 11.61 -14.35 16.51
N LEU A 161 12.09 -14.58 15.30
CA LEU A 161 13.53 -14.67 15.04
C LEU A 161 14.20 -13.32 15.18
N LEU A 162 13.58 -12.25 14.65
CA LEU A 162 14.11 -10.89 14.76
C LEU A 162 14.23 -10.44 16.22
N VAL A 163 13.17 -10.60 17.01
CA VAL A 163 13.18 -10.21 18.43
C VAL A 163 14.23 -11.00 19.19
N ASN A 164 14.24 -12.33 19.09
CA ASN A 164 15.18 -13.18 19.84
C ASN A 164 16.66 -12.88 19.54
N GLN A 165 16.98 -12.38 18.35
CA GLN A 165 18.37 -12.14 17.94
C GLN A 165 18.80 -10.67 18.11
N LEU A 166 17.89 -9.73 17.91
CA LEU A 166 18.20 -8.29 17.85
C LEU A 166 17.78 -7.53 19.11
N ASP A 167 16.84 -8.07 19.88
CA ASP A 167 16.40 -7.53 21.16
C ASP A 167 16.02 -8.67 22.13
N PRO A 168 17.00 -9.46 22.60
CA PRO A 168 16.77 -10.64 23.47
C PRO A 168 16.33 -10.27 24.90
N SER A 169 16.06 -8.99 25.18
CA SER A 169 15.53 -8.60 26.48
C SER A 169 14.14 -9.21 26.67
N GLU A 170 13.80 -9.67 27.89
CA GLU A 170 12.44 -10.13 28.24
C GLU A 170 11.42 -8.97 28.26
N SER A 171 11.46 -8.09 27.27
CA SER A 171 10.47 -7.03 27.14
C SER A 171 9.13 -7.66 26.76
N SER A 172 8.13 -7.40 27.59
CA SER A 172 6.74 -7.85 27.44
C SER A 172 6.01 -7.20 26.25
N ASP A 173 6.70 -6.39 25.44
CA ASP A 173 6.12 -5.57 24.38
C ASP A 173 6.15 -6.26 23.00
N LEU A 174 5.91 -7.58 22.98
CA LEU A 174 5.73 -8.36 21.74
C LEU A 174 4.54 -7.87 20.90
N TYR A 175 3.70 -7.01 21.47
CA TYR A 175 2.59 -6.34 20.80
C TYR A 175 2.96 -4.99 20.18
N SER A 176 4.22 -4.55 20.31
CA SER A 176 4.70 -3.33 19.66
C SER A 176 4.60 -3.42 18.14
N HIS A 177 4.12 -2.34 17.53
CA HIS A 177 4.09 -2.16 16.07
C HIS A 177 5.50 -2.14 15.44
N ASP A 178 6.55 -2.03 16.25
CA ASP A 178 7.94 -1.94 15.80
C ASP A 178 8.42 -3.14 15.02
N ILE A 179 7.98 -4.36 15.40
CA ILE A 179 8.37 -5.56 14.67
C ILE A 179 7.77 -5.52 13.26
N PHE A 180 6.52 -5.08 13.15
CA PHE A 180 5.81 -4.96 11.89
C PHE A 180 6.46 -3.89 10.99
N ARG A 181 6.88 -2.76 11.58
CA ARG A 181 7.62 -1.69 10.90
C ARG A 181 8.96 -2.16 10.37
N ALA A 182 9.76 -2.83 11.20
CA ALA A 182 11.05 -3.40 10.82
C ALA A 182 10.91 -4.46 9.72
N GLU A 183 9.94 -5.37 9.85
CA GLU A 183 9.74 -6.45 8.89
C GLU A 183 9.39 -5.92 7.50
N GLN A 184 8.46 -4.96 7.40
CA GLN A 184 8.07 -4.34 6.13
C GLN A 184 9.25 -3.73 5.38
N HIS A 185 10.17 -3.08 6.08
CA HIS A 185 11.26 -2.34 5.45
C HIS A 185 12.45 -3.25 5.11
N TYR A 186 12.76 -4.26 5.92
CA TYR A 186 13.99 -5.02 5.78
C TYR A 186 13.84 -6.46 5.31
N ALA A 187 12.66 -7.09 5.46
CA ALA A 187 12.55 -8.53 5.31
C ALA A 187 11.34 -8.98 4.50
N THR A 188 10.13 -8.81 5.03
CA THR A 188 8.92 -9.42 4.46
C THR A 188 7.86 -8.37 4.28
N LYS A 189 7.16 -8.47 3.15
CA LYS A 189 5.97 -7.70 2.84
C LYS A 189 4.89 -7.90 3.91
N THR A 190 4.31 -6.83 4.40
CA THR A 190 3.25 -6.81 5.40
C THR A 190 1.98 -6.11 4.87
N GLU A 191 0.92 -6.15 5.67
CA GLU A 191 -0.36 -5.49 5.41
C GLU A 191 -0.32 -3.97 5.67
N GLY A 192 0.86 -3.45 6.05
CA GLY A 192 1.09 -2.02 6.19
C GLY A 192 1.28 -1.35 4.83
N LEU A 193 0.64 -0.19 4.67
CA LEU A 193 0.89 0.67 3.54
C LEU A 193 2.00 1.67 3.86
N ASP A 194 3.14 1.55 3.19
CA ASP A 194 4.17 2.58 3.30
C ASP A 194 3.66 3.92 2.75
N ILE A 195 3.61 4.90 3.64
CA ILE A 195 3.36 6.32 3.36
C ILE A 195 4.47 7.14 4.02
N SER A 196 4.63 8.39 3.60
CA SER A 196 5.54 9.34 4.24
C SER A 196 4.83 10.64 4.56
N PHE A 197 5.25 11.31 5.63
CA PHE A 197 4.81 12.66 5.96
C PHE A 197 5.76 13.74 5.39
N ASP A 198 6.61 13.35 4.45
CA ASP A 198 7.54 14.23 3.74
C ASP A 198 7.43 14.04 2.22
N ILE A 199 7.18 15.14 1.51
CA ILE A 199 7.06 15.13 0.05
C ILE A 199 8.38 14.74 -0.62
N GLU A 200 9.52 15.08 -0.02
CA GLU A 200 10.84 14.71 -0.56
C GLU A 200 11.04 13.20 -0.58
N THR A 201 10.55 12.48 0.44
CA THR A 201 10.58 11.01 0.46
C THR A 201 9.73 10.44 -0.69
N ALA A 202 8.52 10.97 -0.90
CA ALA A 202 7.68 10.50 -2.00
C ALA A 202 8.35 10.79 -3.36
N LEU A 203 8.92 11.99 -3.54
CA LEU A 203 9.69 12.31 -4.73
C LEU A 203 10.86 11.36 -4.96
N PHE A 204 11.62 11.02 -3.92
CA PHE A 204 12.69 10.03 -4.04
C PHE A 204 12.14 8.72 -4.63
N PHE A 205 11.06 8.17 -4.09
CA PHE A 205 10.48 6.92 -4.58
C PHE A 205 9.82 7.01 -5.96
N SER A 206 9.38 8.19 -6.38
CA SER A 206 8.89 8.41 -7.75
C SER A 206 10.01 8.56 -8.79
N ASN A 207 11.24 8.84 -8.34
CA ASN A 207 12.38 9.14 -9.21
C ASN A 207 13.48 8.07 -9.21
N TYR A 208 13.49 7.12 -8.26
CA TYR A 208 14.48 6.02 -8.24
C TYR A 208 13.84 4.65 -8.48
N LYS A 209 14.32 3.94 -9.51
CA LYS A 209 13.94 2.56 -9.82
C LYS A 209 14.80 1.57 -9.06
N TYR A 210 14.13 0.61 -8.43
CA TYR A 210 14.77 -0.59 -7.88
C TYR A 210 15.20 -1.53 -9.01
N THR A 211 16.47 -1.92 -9.02
CA THR A 211 17.02 -2.93 -9.94
C THR A 211 17.93 -3.89 -9.17
N LEU A 212 18.19 -5.06 -9.72
CA LEU A 212 19.17 -6.00 -9.18
C LEU A 212 20.39 -6.05 -10.09
N ASN A 213 21.58 -6.14 -9.50
CA ASN A 213 22.81 -6.44 -10.22
C ASN A 213 22.98 -7.96 -10.45
N ASP A 214 24.08 -8.36 -11.09
CA ASP A 214 24.40 -9.78 -11.37
C ASP A 214 24.60 -10.61 -10.09
N GLU A 215 25.02 -9.97 -8.99
CA GLU A 215 25.16 -10.58 -7.66
C GLU A 215 23.84 -10.63 -6.86
N LYS A 216 22.71 -10.22 -7.46
CA LYS A 216 21.39 -10.09 -6.81
C LYS A 216 21.36 -9.08 -5.66
N LYS A 217 22.26 -8.10 -5.67
CA LYS A 217 22.22 -6.92 -4.79
C LYS A 217 21.36 -5.84 -5.43
N ALA A 218 20.61 -5.14 -4.59
CA ALA A 218 19.72 -4.07 -4.97
C ALA A 218 20.49 -2.78 -5.27
N LEU A 219 20.11 -2.17 -6.39
CA LEU A 219 20.57 -0.88 -6.87
C LEU A 219 19.37 0.05 -7.01
N LEU A 220 19.56 1.32 -6.67
CA LEU A 220 18.58 2.37 -6.89
C LEU A 220 19.10 3.29 -7.97
N LYS A 221 18.50 3.20 -9.17
CA LYS A 221 18.90 4.00 -10.33
C LYS A 221 17.93 5.17 -10.50
N LEU A 222 18.48 6.36 -10.66
CA LEU A 222 17.67 7.53 -11.00
C LEU A 222 16.99 7.29 -12.37
N VAL A 223 15.72 7.63 -12.48
CA VAL A 223 15.00 7.62 -13.76
C VAL A 223 15.55 8.72 -14.64
N GLU A 224 15.85 8.37 -15.89
CA GLU A 224 16.41 9.32 -16.84
C GLU A 224 15.35 10.31 -17.33
N LYS A 225 15.80 11.53 -17.65
CA LYS A 225 14.97 12.53 -18.30
C LYS A 225 14.40 11.97 -19.61
N GLY A 226 13.12 12.24 -19.87
CA GLY A 226 12.36 11.68 -20.99
C GLY A 226 11.74 10.31 -20.70
N GLN A 227 12.07 9.66 -19.58
CA GLN A 227 11.55 8.33 -19.21
C GLN A 227 10.65 8.34 -17.97
N HIS A 228 10.36 9.51 -17.40
CA HIS A 228 9.52 9.62 -16.21
C HIS A 228 8.07 9.19 -16.49
N LYS A 229 7.58 8.32 -15.62
CA LYS A 229 6.16 7.98 -15.46
C LYS A 229 5.72 8.16 -14.01
N GLY A 230 6.56 8.80 -13.20
CA GLY A 230 6.42 8.85 -11.75
C GLY A 230 5.09 9.44 -11.34
N VAL A 231 4.55 8.93 -10.24
CA VAL A 231 3.30 9.41 -9.66
C VAL A 231 3.51 9.60 -8.16
N ILE A 232 2.86 10.62 -7.61
CA ILE A 232 2.79 10.88 -6.18
C ILE A 232 1.31 10.95 -5.81
N TYR A 233 0.91 10.09 -4.89
CA TYR A 233 -0.43 10.13 -4.28
C TYR A 233 -0.36 10.98 -3.02
N CYS A 234 -1.20 12.01 -2.94
CA CYS A 234 -1.40 12.81 -1.74
C CYS A 234 -2.65 12.28 -1.03
N PHE A 235 -2.51 11.76 0.19
CA PHE A 235 -3.62 11.21 0.95
C PHE A 235 -4.09 12.16 2.04
N ARG A 236 -5.41 12.15 2.25
CA ARG A 236 -6.08 12.68 3.43
C ARG A 236 -7.00 11.59 3.98
N PHE A 237 -6.47 10.80 4.90
CA PHE A 237 -7.25 9.77 5.59
C PHE A 237 -8.26 10.43 6.54
N VAL A 238 -9.56 10.23 6.29
CA VAL A 238 -10.63 10.86 7.10
C VAL A 238 -11.11 9.94 8.22
N ASP A 239 -11.42 8.68 7.89
CA ASP A 239 -11.94 7.70 8.82
C ASP A 239 -11.42 6.28 8.49
N PRO A 240 -10.57 5.69 9.37
CA PRO A 240 -9.90 6.36 10.49
C PRO A 240 -8.88 7.40 9.98
N PRO A 241 -8.58 8.46 10.75
CA PRO A 241 -7.54 9.41 10.38
C PRO A 241 -6.14 8.82 10.53
N VAL A 242 -5.23 9.21 9.63
CA VAL A 242 -3.80 8.87 9.70
C VAL A 242 -3.02 10.17 9.81
N LYS A 243 -2.61 10.51 11.04
CA LYS A 243 -1.91 11.76 11.36
C LYS A 243 -0.44 11.54 11.65
N LYS A 244 0.39 12.53 11.30
CA LYS A 244 1.82 12.56 11.58
C LYS A 244 2.13 12.30 13.06
N THR A 245 1.39 12.93 13.97
CA THR A 245 1.58 12.81 15.43
C THR A 245 1.34 11.40 15.98
N GLU A 246 0.69 10.53 15.21
CA GLU A 246 0.30 9.19 15.64
C GLU A 246 1.06 8.10 14.85
N PHE A 247 1.23 8.31 13.54
CA PHE A 247 1.76 7.30 12.63
C PHE A 247 3.21 7.52 12.19
N LEU A 248 3.77 8.73 12.37
CA LEU A 248 5.18 8.94 12.05
C LEU A 248 6.05 8.12 12.99
N ILE A 249 6.97 7.35 12.41
CA ILE A 249 7.89 6.51 13.18
C ILE A 249 9.11 7.37 13.54
N GLU A 250 9.11 7.90 14.78
CA GLU A 250 10.20 8.74 15.29
C GLU A 250 11.16 7.98 16.22
N SER A 251 10.69 6.88 16.82
CA SER A 251 11.48 6.06 17.73
C SER A 251 10.91 4.64 17.79
N PHE A 252 11.67 3.75 18.45
CA PHE A 252 11.28 2.36 18.64
C PHE A 252 11.31 1.99 20.15
N SER A 253 10.25 1.32 20.62
CA SER A 253 10.20 0.64 21.92
C SER A 253 11.04 -0.63 21.91
N LEU A 254 11.06 -1.36 20.80
CA LEU A 254 11.92 -2.52 20.53
C LEU A 254 13.17 -2.13 19.72
N PHE A 255 14.16 -3.01 19.67
CA PHE A 255 15.40 -2.81 18.89
C PHE A 255 16.23 -1.58 19.31
N LYS A 256 16.13 -1.14 20.57
CA LYS A 256 16.86 0.04 21.07
C LYS A 256 18.38 -0.09 20.97
N LYS A 257 18.90 -1.32 21.05
CA LYS A 257 20.34 -1.60 20.90
C LYS A 257 20.83 -1.39 19.47
N TYR A 258 19.99 -1.73 18.49
CA TYR A 258 20.29 -1.62 17.06
C TYR A 258 19.09 -0.94 16.40
N VAL A 259 19.09 0.39 16.41
CA VAL A 259 17.95 1.16 15.90
C VAL A 259 17.85 0.98 14.38
N PRO A 260 16.65 0.69 13.82
CA PRO A 260 16.45 0.60 12.37
C PRO A 260 16.51 1.97 11.68
N GLU A 261 17.72 2.45 11.40
CA GLU A 261 18.00 3.81 10.90
C GLU A 261 17.28 4.14 9.60
N ARG A 262 17.15 3.17 8.68
CA ARG A 262 16.45 3.36 7.40
C ARG A 262 15.03 3.89 7.60
N ILE A 263 14.30 3.35 8.58
CA ILE A 263 12.89 3.71 8.81
C ILE A 263 12.78 5.17 9.27
N LEU A 264 13.67 5.58 10.18
CA LEU A 264 13.72 6.95 10.69
C LEU A 264 14.07 7.95 9.58
N ARG A 265 15.07 7.62 8.73
CA ARG A 265 15.50 8.49 7.61
C ARG A 265 14.42 8.68 6.54
N GLN A 266 13.54 7.70 6.35
CA GLN A 266 12.46 7.75 5.36
C GLN A 266 11.22 8.54 5.84
N LYS A 267 11.15 8.91 7.13
CA LYS A 267 10.01 9.63 7.73
C LYS A 267 8.66 8.97 7.40
N CYS A 268 8.62 7.64 7.47
CA CYS A 268 7.46 6.88 7.05
C CYS A 268 6.43 6.71 8.16
N GLY A 269 5.20 6.42 7.74
CA GLY A 269 4.14 5.88 8.56
C GLY A 269 3.63 4.58 7.95
N LEU A 270 3.00 3.74 8.76
CA LEU A 270 2.59 2.39 8.37
C LEU A 270 1.18 2.04 8.86
N PRO A 271 0.12 2.70 8.35
CA PRO A 271 -1.25 2.26 8.59
C PRO A 271 -1.44 0.82 8.09
N VAL A 272 -2.08 0.01 8.92
CA VAL A 272 -2.36 -1.41 8.63
C VAL A 272 -3.78 -1.54 8.11
N PHE A 273 -3.93 -2.28 7.02
CA PHE A 273 -5.23 -2.54 6.40
C PHE A 273 -5.62 -4.00 6.55
N SER A 274 -6.92 -4.26 6.64
CA SER A 274 -7.44 -5.61 6.77
C SER A 274 -7.49 -6.33 5.42
N ASP A 275 -7.70 -7.64 5.48
CA ASP A 275 -7.98 -8.47 4.31
C ASP A 275 -9.21 -8.04 3.49
N TYR A 276 -10.08 -7.20 4.05
CA TYR A 276 -11.29 -6.70 3.40
C TYR A 276 -11.17 -5.24 2.93
N ASP A 277 -9.99 -4.63 3.12
CA ASP A 277 -9.72 -3.22 2.84
C ASP A 277 -8.41 -3.03 2.05
N ARG A 278 -8.06 -4.01 1.21
CA ARG A 278 -6.69 -4.17 0.66
C ARG A 278 -6.20 -2.99 -0.18
N ASN A 279 -7.12 -2.30 -0.85
CA ASN A 279 -6.89 -1.14 -1.72
C ASN A 279 -7.65 0.11 -1.21
N ILE A 280 -8.10 0.11 0.05
CA ILE A 280 -8.98 1.16 0.61
C ILE A 280 -8.34 2.55 0.58
N ALA A 281 -7.01 2.64 0.57
CA ALA A 281 -6.30 3.92 0.55
C ALA A 281 -6.59 4.76 -0.71
N VAL A 282 -7.04 4.15 -1.80
CA VAL A 282 -7.53 4.88 -3.00
C VAL A 282 -8.69 5.80 -2.65
N CYS A 283 -9.54 5.41 -1.70
CA CYS A 283 -10.68 6.22 -1.24
C CYS A 283 -10.26 7.48 -0.48
N ASP A 284 -8.99 7.57 -0.05
CA ASP A 284 -8.44 8.70 0.72
C ASP A 284 -7.47 9.56 -0.10
N ILE A 285 -7.37 9.34 -1.42
CA ILE A 285 -6.60 10.22 -2.30
C ILE A 285 -7.27 11.60 -2.34
N ASP A 286 -6.50 12.61 -1.94
CA ASP A 286 -6.86 14.02 -2.07
C ASP A 286 -6.58 14.54 -3.48
N CYS A 287 -5.39 14.22 -3.99
CA CYS A 287 -5.00 14.48 -5.37
C CYS A 287 -3.86 13.57 -5.82
N ILE A 288 -3.67 13.48 -7.13
CA ILE A 288 -2.59 12.74 -7.78
C ILE A 288 -1.68 13.71 -8.52
N ILE A 289 -0.37 13.61 -8.31
CA ILE A 289 0.62 14.42 -9.01
C ILE A 289 1.43 13.49 -9.92
N TYR A 290 1.28 13.66 -11.23
CA TYR A 290 2.04 12.95 -12.25
C TYR A 290 3.30 13.74 -12.60
N LEU A 291 4.45 13.09 -12.59
CA LEU A 291 5.70 13.65 -13.07
C LEU A 291 5.70 13.59 -14.60
N ASP A 292 5.93 14.72 -15.24
CA ASP A 292 6.11 14.81 -16.69
C ASP A 292 7.31 13.98 -17.14
N SER A 293 7.34 13.52 -18.39
CA SER A 293 8.45 12.72 -18.90
C SER A 293 9.79 13.42 -18.76
N ASP A 294 9.79 14.76 -18.87
CA ASP A 294 10.98 15.60 -18.75
C ASP A 294 11.23 16.14 -17.34
N PHE A 295 10.52 15.63 -16.33
CA PHE A 295 10.71 16.02 -14.93
C PHE A 295 12.18 15.85 -14.53
N GLU A 296 12.74 16.88 -13.89
CA GLU A 296 14.14 16.87 -13.47
C GLU A 296 14.23 16.79 -11.95
N TYR A 297 14.69 15.63 -11.46
CA TYR A 297 14.89 15.42 -10.03
C TYR A 297 16.21 16.03 -9.57
N VAL A 298 16.12 17.21 -8.95
CA VAL A 298 17.22 17.87 -8.22
C VAL A 298 17.10 17.64 -6.71
N GLY A 299 16.34 16.63 -6.29
CA GLY A 299 15.94 16.46 -4.89
C GLY A 299 17.10 16.16 -3.93
N LEU A 300 16.82 16.45 -2.66
CA LEU A 300 17.79 16.44 -1.57
C LEU A 300 18.18 15.01 -1.16
N LEU A 301 17.23 14.08 -1.23
CA LEU A 301 17.42 12.71 -0.79
C LEU A 301 18.16 11.90 -1.85
N LYS A 302 19.22 11.20 -1.41
CA LYS A 302 20.05 10.32 -2.24
C LYS A 302 19.95 8.86 -1.72
N PRO A 303 20.22 7.85 -2.57
CA PRO A 303 20.13 6.44 -2.18
C PRO A 303 20.90 6.10 -0.90
N ARG A 304 22.14 6.60 -0.74
CA ARG A 304 22.96 6.36 0.46
C ARG A 304 22.34 6.87 1.76
N TYR A 305 21.64 8.00 1.70
CA TYR A 305 20.91 8.49 2.87
C TYR A 305 19.68 7.62 3.14
N MET A 306 18.86 7.39 2.11
CA MET A 306 17.59 6.68 2.23
C MET A 306 17.71 5.19 2.55
N PHE A 307 18.85 4.59 2.23
CA PHE A 307 19.17 3.18 2.42
C PHE A 307 20.60 3.11 2.98
N PRO A 308 20.78 3.34 4.30
CA PRO A 308 22.09 3.32 4.92
C PRO A 308 22.81 1.97 4.74
N ASN A 309 24.14 2.02 4.68
CA ASN A 309 24.97 0.83 4.60
C ASN A 309 25.16 0.18 6.00
N ARG A 310 25.94 -0.92 6.06
CA ARG A 310 26.25 -1.66 7.31
C ARG A 310 26.95 -0.82 8.39
N GLU A 311 27.66 0.23 8.00
CA GLU A 311 28.35 1.10 8.96
C GLU A 311 27.35 2.05 9.64
N GLU A 312 26.45 2.62 8.85
CA GLU A 312 25.46 3.60 9.26
C GLU A 312 24.22 2.98 9.94
N ASP A 313 23.84 1.75 9.58
CA ASP A 313 22.68 1.04 10.12
C ASP A 313 23.09 -0.32 10.71
N LYS A 314 23.27 -0.34 12.03
CA LYS A 314 23.68 -1.54 12.77
C LYS A 314 22.59 -2.59 12.86
N PHE A 315 21.32 -2.19 12.75
CA PHE A 315 20.22 -3.15 12.64
C PHE A 315 20.34 -3.93 11.34
N TYR A 316 20.56 -3.21 10.23
CA TYR A 316 20.76 -3.80 8.92
C TYR A 316 22.00 -4.70 8.84
N ASP A 317 23.11 -4.26 9.43
CA ASP A 317 24.34 -5.06 9.55
C ASP A 317 24.06 -6.44 10.19
N LYS A 318 23.37 -6.44 11.33
CA LYS A 318 23.00 -7.68 12.04
C LYS A 318 22.03 -8.54 11.25
N LEU A 319 21.10 -7.95 10.50
CA LEU A 319 20.21 -8.69 9.63
C LEU A 319 20.94 -9.43 8.50
N LEU A 320 21.98 -8.82 7.93
CA LEU A 320 22.82 -9.49 6.94
C LEU A 320 23.65 -10.61 7.55
N ASP A 321 24.19 -10.43 8.76
CA ASP A 321 24.87 -11.51 9.50
C ASP A 321 23.91 -12.71 9.72
N LEU A 322 22.66 -12.45 10.12
CA LEU A 322 21.64 -13.48 10.29
C LEU A 322 21.28 -14.16 8.97
N LYS A 323 21.23 -13.41 7.87
CA LYS A 323 21.04 -13.97 6.52
C LYS A 323 22.15 -14.93 6.15
N GLU A 324 23.37 -14.64 6.56
CA GLU A 324 24.50 -15.53 6.33
C GLU A 324 24.51 -16.75 7.25
N GLN A 325 24.14 -16.57 8.52
CA GLN A 325 24.07 -17.65 9.50
C GLN A 325 22.96 -18.66 9.17
N PHE A 326 21.81 -18.16 8.69
CA PHE A 326 20.62 -18.97 8.41
C PHE A 326 20.29 -19.01 6.91
N LYS A 327 21.30 -19.15 6.04
CA LYS A 327 21.16 -19.17 4.55
C LYS A 327 20.08 -20.14 4.03
N ASN A 328 19.83 -21.22 4.76
CA ASN A 328 18.83 -22.24 4.38
C ASN A 328 17.41 -21.91 4.86
N HIS A 329 17.24 -20.92 5.74
CA HIS A 329 15.93 -20.54 6.26
C HIS A 329 15.15 -19.73 5.22
N ARG A 330 14.03 -20.28 4.73
CA ARG A 330 13.21 -19.71 3.64
C ARG A 330 12.87 -18.24 3.86
N MET A 331 12.67 -17.84 5.11
CA MET A 331 12.20 -16.52 5.46
C MET A 331 13.26 -15.42 5.47
N ILE A 332 14.54 -15.77 5.65
CA ILE A 332 15.62 -14.77 5.70
C ILE A 332 16.14 -14.45 4.29
N LYS A 333 15.80 -15.27 3.29
CA LYS A 333 16.14 -15.04 1.88
C LYS A 333 15.57 -13.75 1.31
N ASN A 334 14.52 -13.20 1.90
CA ASN A 334 13.88 -11.97 1.45
C ASN A 334 14.60 -10.70 1.90
N ILE A 335 15.57 -10.80 2.82
CA ILE A 335 16.37 -9.64 3.23
C ILE A 335 17.20 -9.15 2.05
N VAL A 336 16.97 -7.90 1.66
CA VAL A 336 17.61 -7.28 0.49
C VAL A 336 18.99 -6.79 0.88
N GLU A 337 20.00 -7.17 0.08
CA GLU A 337 21.34 -6.59 0.18
C GLU A 337 21.47 -5.42 -0.79
N TYR A 338 21.78 -4.23 -0.31
CA TYR A 338 21.92 -3.04 -1.15
C TYR A 338 23.38 -2.79 -1.53
N GLN A 339 23.63 -2.44 -2.79
CA GLN A 339 24.90 -1.92 -3.27
C GLN A 339 24.76 -0.41 -3.45
N ILE A 340 25.27 0.37 -2.50
CA ILE A 340 25.09 1.82 -2.44
C ILE A 340 26.41 2.53 -2.22
#